data_AF-A0A2N2CK32-F1
#
_entry.id   AF-A0A2N2CK32-F1
#
_cell.length_a   1.000
_cell.length_b   1.000
_cell.length_c   1.000
_cell.angle_alpha   90.00
_cell.angle_beta   90.00
_cell.angle_gamma   90.00
#
_symmetry.space_group_name_H-M   'P 1'
#
loop_
_entity.id
_entity.type
_entity.pdbx_description
1 polymer ?
#
loop_
_entity_poly.entity_id
_entity_poly.type
_entity_poly.pdbx_seq_one_letter_code
_entity_poly.pdbx_strand_id
1 'polypeptide(L)' 'ELKFTAPVKFGDTIKAEAEVIEINEEKNRIVMRTTCTNQNNVVVLDGKATCMPPK' A
#
# COMPACT_ATOMS: atom_id res chain seq x y z
N GLU A 1 -7.23 6.11 -0.13
CA GLU A 1 -7.40 6.31 -1.59
C GLU A 1 -6.55 5.27 -2.30
N LEU A 2 -7.07 4.62 -3.34
CA LEU A 2 -6.37 3.57 -4.08
C LEU A 2 -6.39 3.91 -5.57
N LYS A 3 -5.22 3.98 -6.19
CA LYS A 3 -5.04 4.23 -7.62
C LYS A 3 -4.50 2.97 -8.28
N PHE A 4 -5.32 2.36 -9.13
CA PHE A 4 -4.92 1.22 -9.94
C PHE A 4 -4.32 1.74 -11.24
N THR A 5 -3.03 1.46 -11.46
CA THR A 5 -2.26 2.01 -12.57
C THR A 5 -2.06 1.02 -13.71
N ALA A 6 -2.19 -0.28 -13.45
CA ALA A 6 -2.08 -1.34 -14.44
C ALA A 6 -2.89 -2.59 -14.04
N PRO A 7 -3.35 -3.41 -15.01
CA PRO A 7 -4.06 -4.64 -14.73
C PRO A 7 -3.11 -5.72 -14.16
N VAL A 8 -3.65 -6.55 -13.26
CA VAL A 8 -2.97 -7.74 -12.71
C VAL A 8 -3.68 -8.98 -13.22
N LYS A 9 -2.91 -9.98 -13.66
CA LYS A 9 -3.43 -11.25 -14.17
C LYS A 9 -3.21 -12.38 -13.17
N PHE A 10 -4.00 -13.45 -13.30
CA PHE A 10 -3.75 -14.67 -12.53
C PHE A 10 -2.35 -15.21 -12.83
N GLY A 11 -1.61 -15.56 -11.77
CA GLY A 11 -0.22 -16.01 -11.86
C GLY A 11 0.82 -14.89 -11.74
N ASP A 12 0.43 -13.61 -11.76
CA ASP A 12 1.36 -12.52 -11.47
C ASP A 12 1.82 -12.56 -10.02
N THR A 13 3.11 -12.32 -9.80
CA THR A 13 3.67 -12.16 -8.46
C THR A 13 3.75 -10.68 -8.14
N ILE A 14 3.04 -10.26 -7.10
CA ILE A 14 2.96 -8.86 -6.68
C ILE A 14 3.79 -8.66 -5.41
N LYS A 15 4.74 -7.72 -5.46
CA LYS A 15 5.44 -7.19 -4.29
C LYS A 15 4.66 -6.00 -3.74
N ALA A 16 4.23 -6.09 -2.50
CA ALA A 16 3.58 -4.99 -1.79
C ALA A 16 4.56 -4.35 -0.80
N GLU A 17 4.68 -3.02 -0.85
CA GLU A 17 5.47 -2.22 0.05
C GLU A 17 4.56 -1.21 0.75
N ALA A 18 4.72 -1.09 2.07
CA ALA A 18 4.00 -0.13 2.88
C ALA A 18 5.00 0.78 3.59
N GLU A 19 4.85 2.08 3.41
CA GLU A 19 5.67 3.11 4.03
C GLU A 19 4.79 3.95 4.96
N VAL A 20 5.13 4.03 6.24
CA VAL A 20 4.39 4.87 7.20
C VAL A 20 4.73 6.34 6.90
N ILE A 21 3.70 7.11 6.56
CA ILE A 21 3.83 8.53 6.22
C ILE A 21 3.30 9.47 7.31
N GLU A 22 2.47 8.96 8.23
CA GLU A 22 1.94 9.72 9.36
C GLU A 22 1.60 8.79 10.53
N ILE A 23 1.81 9.28 11.76
CA ILE A 23 1.42 8.61 13.00
C ILE A 23 0.58 9.60 13.82
N ASN A 24 -0.64 9.20 14.14
CA ASN A 24 -1.55 9.92 15.03
C ASN A 24 -1.72 9.10 16.32
N GLU A 25 -0.89 9.42 17.32
CA GLU A 25 -0.87 8.71 18.60
C GLU A 25 -2.15 8.94 19.40
N GLU A 26 -2.70 10.15 19.39
CA GLU A 26 -3.94 10.51 20.10
C GLU A 26 -5.12 9.60 19.71
N LYS A 27 -5.20 9.25 18.42
CA LYS A 27 -6.25 8.39 17.87
C LYS A 27 -5.80 6.94 17.67
N ASN A 28 -4.57 6.59 18.04
CA ASN A 28 -3.92 5.31 17.77
C ASN A 28 -4.08 4.87 16.30
N ARG A 29 -3.69 5.74 15.35
CA ARG A 29 -3.81 5.51 13.91
C ARG A 29 -2.52 5.84 13.19
N ILE A 30 -2.17 5.04 12.20
CA ILE A 30 -1.08 5.32 11.26
C ILE A 30 -1.64 5.46 9.85
N VAL A 31 -1.09 6.39 9.08
CA VAL A 31 -1.32 6.48 7.63
C VAL A 31 -0.08 5.93 6.94
N MET A 32 -0.30 5.00 6.02
CA MET A 32 0.76 4.40 5.22
C MET A 32 0.48 4.58 3.73
N ARG A 33 1.52 4.86 2.97
CA ARG A 33 1.52 4.74 1.52
C ARG A 33 1.74 3.27 1.16
N THR A 34 0.89 2.72 0.32
CA THR A 34 0.95 1.33 -0.14
C THR A 34 1.24 1.33 -1.63
N THR A 35 2.36 0.75 -2.02
CA THR A 35 2.75 0.59 -3.43
C THR A 35 2.85 -0.89 -3.74
N CYS A 36 2.22 -1.33 -4.82
CA CYS A 36 2.34 -2.69 -5.31
C CYS A 36 2.99 -2.70 -6.69
N THR A 37 4.00 -3.54 -6.87
CA THR A 37 4.71 -3.76 -8.14
C THR A 37 4.62 -5.21 -8.57
N ASN A 38 4.56 -5.46 -9.87
CA ASN A 38 4.58 -6.82 -10.41
C ASN A 38 6.01 -7.31 -10.70
N GLN A 39 6.15 -8.55 -11.14
CA GLN A 39 7.43 -9.18 -11.51
C GLN A 39 8.22 -8.45 -12.62
N ASN A 40 7.55 -7.56 -13.37
CA ASN A 40 8.18 -6.74 -14.41
C ASN A 40 8.53 -5.32 -13.90
N ASN A 41 8.50 -5.11 -12.58
CA ASN A 41 8.70 -3.82 -11.92
C ASN A 41 7.69 -2.74 -12.34
N VAL A 42 6.51 -3.13 -12.81
CA VAL A 42 5.42 -2.20 -13.14
C VAL A 42 4.61 -1.95 -11.87
N VAL A 43 4.43 -0.68 -11.51
CA VAL A 43 3.50 -0.29 -10.45
C VAL A 43 2.09 -0.58 -10.91
N VAL A 44 1.38 -1.44 -10.18
CA VAL A 44 -0.01 -1.83 -10.46
C VAL A 44 -1.00 -1.14 -9.53
N LEU A 45 -0.53 -0.74 -8.34
CA LEU A 45 -1.32 -0.01 -7.35
C LEU A 45 -0.42 0.97 -6.61
N ASP A 46 -0.90 2.20 -6.43
CA ASP A 46 -0.35 3.18 -5.50
C ASP A 46 -1.52 3.76 -4.70
N GLY A 47 -1.36 3.90 -3.39
CA GLY A 47 -2.46 4.32 -2.55
C GLY A 47 -2.05 4.66 -1.13
N LYS A 48 -3.03 5.08 -0.35
CA LYS A 48 -2.90 5.35 1.07
C LYS A 48 -3.91 4.52 1.86
N ALA A 49 -3.43 3.88 2.90
CA ALA A 49 -4.22 3.13 3.87
C ALA A 49 -4.06 3.74 5.26
N THR A 50 -5.09 3.63 6.09
CA THR A 50 -5.05 4.00 7.50
C THR A 50 -5.27 2.75 8.33
N CYS A 51 -4.35 2.47 9.26
CA CYS A 51 -4.41 1.31 10.13
C CYS A 51 -4.34 1.73 11.60
N MET A 52 -4.84 0.88 12.50
CA MET A 52 -4.67 1.03 13.94
C MET A 52 -3.62 -0.01 14.38
N PRO A 53 -2.44 0.42 14.87
CA PRO A 53 -1.44 -0.52 15.36
C PRO A 53 -1.90 -1.16 16.69
N PRO A 54 -1.37 -2.34 17.03
CA PRO A 54 -1.52 -2.91 18.36
C PRO A 54 -0.94 -1.97 19.43
N LYS A 55 -1.50 -2.00 20.64
CA LYS A 55 -1.03 -1.23 21.79
C LYS A 55 0.18 -1.89 22.45
#